data_AF-A0A9Q5QWB2-F1
#
_entry.id   AF-A0A9Q5QWB2-F1
#
_cell.length_a   1.000
_cell.length_b   1.000
_cell.length_c   1.000
_cell.angle_alpha   90.00
_cell.angle_beta   90.00
_cell.angle_gamma   90.00
#
_symmetry.space_group_name_H-M   'P 1'
#
loop_
_entity.id
_entity.type
_entity.pdbx_description
1 polymer ?
#
loop_
_entity_poly.entity_id
_entity_poly.type
_entity_poly.pdbx_seq_one_letter_code
_entity_poly.pdbx_strand_id
1 'polypeptide(L)'
;MKLKKLIKPLITAILVTIIIITQPLRTVALTPSEINTIAERITVRISGANKGSGVIINNSNNIYTVLSNAHVIKNKGQYEVHTYDGRNYPIS
;
A
#
# COMPACT_ATOMS: atom_id res chain seq x y z
N MET A 1 25.01 -47.05 -27.02
CA MET A 1 24.98 -45.68 -27.58
C MET A 1 23.58 -45.01 -27.60
N LYS A 2 22.47 -45.72 -27.37
CA LYS A 2 21.10 -45.15 -27.46
C LYS A 2 20.59 -44.44 -26.19
N LEU A 3 21.03 -44.87 -25.00
CA LEU A 3 20.54 -44.33 -23.71
C LEU A 3 20.93 -42.85 -23.48
N LYS A 4 22.17 -42.46 -23.81
CA LYS A 4 22.63 -41.06 -23.72
C LYS A 4 21.91 -40.12 -24.71
N LYS A 5 21.36 -40.66 -25.79
CA LYS A 5 20.59 -39.92 -26.79
C LYS A 5 19.16 -39.60 -26.31
N LEU A 6 18.63 -40.41 -25.38
CA LEU A 6 17.30 -40.26 -24.80
C LEU A 6 17.31 -39.37 -23.54
N ILE A 7 18.39 -39.39 -22.75
CA ILE A 7 18.49 -38.64 -21.48
C ILE A 7 18.82 -37.15 -21.70
N LYS A 8 19.59 -36.82 -22.75
CA LYS A 8 19.95 -35.43 -23.08
C LYS A 8 18.75 -34.47 -23.21
N PRO A 9 17.70 -34.76 -24.01
CA PRO A 9 16.56 -33.87 -24.16
C PRO A 9 15.77 -33.68 -22.86
N LEU A 10 15.72 -34.71 -22.00
CA LEU A 10 15.06 -34.62 -20.69
C LEU A 10 15.79 -33.65 -19.76
N ILE A 11 17.12 -33.72 -19.69
CA ILE A 11 17.94 -32.78 -18.90
C ILE A 11 17.80 -31.35 -19.43
N THR A 12 17.73 -31.18 -20.76
CA THR A 12 17.55 -29.84 -21.35
C THR A 12 16.18 -29.27 -21.05
N ALA A 13 15.12 -30.08 -21.13
CA ALA A 13 13.77 -29.66 -20.76
C ALA A 13 13.68 -29.22 -19.30
N ILE A 14 14.29 -29.99 -18.38
CA ILE A 14 14.33 -29.66 -16.95
C ILE A 14 15.06 -28.32 -16.71
N LEU A 15 16.22 -28.10 -17.34
CA LEU A 15 16.95 -26.84 -17.23
C LEU A 15 16.14 -25.64 -17.72
N VAL A 16 15.44 -25.78 -18.86
CA VAL A 16 14.61 -24.69 -19.42
C VAL A 16 13.44 -24.37 -18.48
N THR A 17 12.78 -25.37 -17.91
CA THR A 17 11.70 -25.13 -16.94
C THR A 17 12.18 -24.41 -15.69
N ILE A 18 13.37 -24.73 -15.17
CA ILE A 18 13.95 -24.05 -14.01
C ILE A 18 14.20 -22.57 -14.32
N ILE A 19 14.73 -22.25 -15.50
CA ILE A 19 15.02 -20.87 -15.91
C ILE A 19 13.73 -20.02 -16.01
N ILE A 20 12.61 -20.60 -16.44
CA ILE A 20 11.32 -19.87 -16.54
C ILE A 20 10.78 -19.50 -15.16
N ILE A 21 10.94 -20.38 -14.17
CA ILE A 21 10.40 -20.20 -12.80
C ILE A 21 11.28 -19.26 -11.98
N THR A 22 12.59 -19.17 -12.28
CA THR A 22 13.53 -18.32 -11.53
C THR A 22 13.62 -16.89 -12.04
N GLN A 23 12.86 -16.52 -13.08
CA GLN A 23 12.80 -15.13 -13.52
C GLN A 23 12.13 -14.29 -12.43
N PRO A 24 12.78 -13.21 -11.94
CA PRO A 24 12.11 -12.31 -11.02
C PRO A 24 10.88 -11.73 -11.71
N LEU A 25 9.72 -11.89 -11.08
CA LEU A 25 8.51 -11.15 -11.45
C LEU A 25 8.89 -9.66 -11.49
N ARG A 26 8.88 -9.04 -12.68
CA ARG A 26 9.16 -7.62 -12.81
C ARG A 26 8.11 -6.87 -12.01
N THR A 27 8.52 -6.14 -10.98
CA THR A 27 7.64 -5.22 -10.29
C THR A 27 7.38 -4.04 -11.21
N VAL A 28 6.13 -3.88 -11.65
CA VAL A 28 5.71 -2.72 -12.42
C VAL A 28 5.43 -1.59 -11.43
N ALA A 29 6.03 -0.42 -11.67
CA ALA A 29 5.75 0.76 -10.87
C ALA A 29 4.28 1.17 -11.06
N LEU A 30 3.65 1.66 -9.99
CA LEU A 30 2.30 2.21 -10.08
C LEU A 30 2.29 3.44 -10.98
N THR A 31 1.22 3.58 -11.75
CA THR A 31 0.95 4.80 -12.52
C THR A 31 0.61 5.96 -11.58
N PRO A 32 0.78 7.22 -12.04
CA PRO A 32 0.37 8.38 -11.25
C PRO A 32 -1.10 8.36 -10.81
N SER A 33 -2.00 7.80 -11.62
CA SER A 33 -3.42 7.68 -11.30
C SER A 33 -3.68 6.67 -10.17
N GLU A 34 -2.97 5.55 -10.16
CA GLU A 34 -3.04 4.55 -9.09
C GLU A 34 -2.47 5.11 -7.79
N ILE A 35 -1.35 5.84 -7.87
CA ILE A 35 -0.76 6.54 -6.72
C ILE A 35 -1.75 7.57 -6.16
N ASN A 36 -2.37 8.38 -7.02
CA ASN A 36 -3.37 9.37 -6.59
C ASN A 36 -4.56 8.71 -5.89
N THR A 37 -5.04 7.59 -6.42
CA THR A 37 -6.16 6.83 -5.82
C THR A 37 -5.80 6.32 -4.42
N ILE A 38 -4.57 5.82 -4.22
CA ILE A 38 -4.09 5.38 -2.90
C ILE A 38 -3.95 6.58 -1.97
N ALA A 39 -3.31 7.66 -2.44
CA ALA A 39 -3.06 8.87 -1.66
C ALA A 39 -4.37 9.52 -1.18
N GLU A 40 -5.39 9.60 -2.03
CA GLU A 40 -6.72 10.10 -1.69
C GLU A 40 -7.36 9.29 -0.57
N ARG A 41 -7.28 7.96 -0.64
CA ARG A 41 -7.91 7.06 0.35
C ARG A 41 -7.27 7.12 1.74
N ILE A 42 -5.98 7.40 1.82
CA ILE A 42 -5.24 7.48 3.10
C ILE A 42 -5.13 8.92 3.63
N THR A 43 -5.43 9.92 2.80
CA THR A 43 -5.46 11.32 3.24
C THR A 43 -6.80 11.61 3.91
N VAL A 44 -6.75 12.29 5.04
CA VAL A 44 -7.94 12.68 5.80
C VAL A 44 -7.96 14.19 6.00
N ARG A 45 -9.17 14.75 6.10
CA ARG A 45 -9.37 16.12 6.54
C ARG A 45 -9.60 16.14 8.04
N ILE A 46 -8.95 17.07 8.73
CA ILE A 46 -9.13 17.30 10.18
C ILE A 46 -9.86 18.63 10.35
N SER A 47 -10.93 18.63 11.15
CA SER A 47 -11.70 19.82 11.50
C SER A 47 -12.00 19.89 13.00
N GLY A 48 -12.49 21.04 13.46
CA GLY A 48 -12.85 21.26 14.87
C GLY A 48 -12.27 22.59 15.36
N ALA A 49 -11.58 22.55 16.50
CA ALA A 49 -10.90 23.71 17.09
C ALA A 49 -9.78 24.31 16.21
N ASN A 50 -9.30 23.56 15.23
CA ASN A 50 -8.52 24.05 14.10
C ASN A 50 -8.79 23.18 12.87
N LYS A 51 -8.21 23.52 11.72
CA LYS A 51 -8.40 22.81 10.45
C LYS A 51 -7.06 22.40 9.85
N GLY A 52 -7.04 21.27 9.16
CA GLY A 52 -5.86 20.78 8.46
C GLY A 52 -6.13 19.44 7.79
N SER A 53 -5.05 18.75 7.42
CA SER A 53 -5.10 17.40 6.86
C SER A 53 -4.17 16.47 7.63
N GLY A 54 -4.33 15.17 7.42
CA GLY A 54 -3.43 14.16 7.92
C GLY A 54 -3.37 12.94 7.00
N VAL A 55 -2.50 12.00 7.32
CA VAL A 55 -2.31 10.76 6.57
C VAL A 55 -2.46 9.57 7.53
N ILE A 56 -3.28 8.59 7.16
CA ILE A 56 -3.38 7.31 7.87
C ILE A 56 -2.08 6.53 7.66
N ILE A 57 -1.36 6.25 8.74
CA ILE A 57 -0.08 5.52 8.72
C ILE A 57 -0.17 4.13 9.35
N ASN A 58 -1.26 3.82 10.04
CA ASN A 58 -1.50 2.50 10.64
C ASN A 58 -2.99 2.22 10.81
N ASN A 59 -3.36 0.94 10.77
CA ASN A 59 -4.66 0.41 11.15
C ASN A 59 -4.45 -0.83 12.01
N SER A 60 -4.89 -0.78 13.26
CA SER A 60 -4.84 -1.91 14.20
C SER A 60 -6.21 -2.08 14.86
N ASN A 61 -6.87 -3.22 14.61
CA ASN A 61 -8.17 -3.56 15.20
C ASN A 61 -9.20 -2.42 15.08
N ASN A 62 -9.32 -1.83 13.88
CA ASN A 62 -10.26 -0.74 13.59
C ASN A 62 -9.89 0.61 14.24
N ILE A 63 -8.70 0.72 14.84
CA ILE A 63 -8.10 1.97 15.32
C ILE A 63 -7.11 2.45 14.26
N TYR A 64 -7.29 3.67 13.79
CA TYR A 64 -6.46 4.29 12.78
C TYR A 64 -5.52 5.32 13.40
N THR A 65 -4.24 5.27 13.04
CA THR A 65 -3.26 6.30 13.44
C THR A 65 -3.10 7.30 12.31
N VAL A 66 -3.39 8.57 12.60
CA VAL A 66 -3.26 9.68 11.65
C VAL A 66 -2.06 10.53 12.03
N LEU A 67 -1.12 10.69 11.09
CA LEU A 67 -0.02 11.65 11.21
C LEU A 67 -0.49 13.01 10.68
N SER A 68 -0.25 14.07 11.45
CA SER A 68 -0.53 15.45 11.04
C SER A 68 0.51 16.41 11.64
N ASN A 69 0.50 17.66 11.22
CA ASN A 69 1.35 18.69 11.80
C ASN A 69 0.85 19.07 13.20
N ALA A 70 1.78 19.29 14.13
CA ALA A 70 1.45 19.67 15.51
C ALA A 70 0.53 20.90 15.61
N HIS A 71 0.68 21.89 14.71
CA HIS A 71 -0.15 23.09 14.73
C HIS A 71 -1.63 22.84 14.41
N VAL A 72 -1.96 21.71 13.79
CA VAL A 72 -3.36 21.33 13.49
C VAL A 72 -4.08 20.92 14.77
N ILE A 73 -3.39 20.29 15.72
CA ILE A 73 -4.00 19.75 16.95
C ILE A 73 -3.61 20.52 18.22
N LYS A 74 -2.81 21.59 18.10
CA LYS A 74 -2.30 22.34 19.26
C LYS A 74 -3.39 23.02 20.10
N ASN A 75 -4.54 23.37 19.50
CA ASN A 75 -5.61 24.06 20.20
C ASN A 75 -6.42 23.04 20.99
N LYS A 76 -6.79 23.34 22.25
CA LYS A 76 -7.73 22.50 22.99
C LYS A 76 -9.12 22.58 22.35
N GLY A 77 -9.78 21.44 22.21
CA GLY A 77 -11.14 21.34 21.74
C GLY A 77 -11.42 20.01 21.06
N GLN A 78 -12.64 19.87 20.55
CA GLN A 78 -13.05 18.68 19.81
C GLN A 78 -12.51 18.73 18.39
N TYR A 79 -12.10 17.56 17.89
CA TYR A 79 -11.64 17.38 16.53
C TYR A 79 -12.32 16.18 15.90
N GLU A 80 -12.52 16.28 14.58
CA GLU A 80 -13.07 15.21 13.76
C GLU A 80 -12.17 14.96 12.55
N VAL A 81 -12.06 13.69 12.20
CA VAL A 81 -11.40 13.18 11.01
C VAL A 81 -12.49 12.84 9.99
N HIS A 82 -12.36 13.38 8.78
CA HIS A 82 -13.24 13.14 7.65
C HIS A 82 -12.46 12.34 6.60
N THR A 83 -12.94 11.14 6.27
CA THR A 83 -12.30 10.22 5.31
C THR A 83 -12.82 10.43 3.89
N TYR A 84 -12.11 9.89 2.90
CA TYR A 84 -12.44 10.02 1.47
C TYR A 84 -13.85 9.55 1.10
N ASP A 85 -14.42 8.62 1.88
CA ASP A 85 -15.75 8.05 1.71
C ASP A 85 -16.84 8.80 2.49
N GLY A 86 -16.52 9.97 3.06
CA GLY A 86 -17.47 10.83 3.76
C GLY A 86 -17.81 10.39 5.18
N ARG A 87 -17.08 9.43 5.76
CA ARG A 87 -17.24 9.03 7.16
C ARG A 87 -16.49 9.98 8.09
N ASN A 88 -17.07 10.19 9.27
CA ASN A 88 -16.55 11.11 10.28
C ASN A 88 -16.21 10.34 11.56
N TYR A 89 -15.06 10.66 12.15
CA TYR A 89 -14.57 10.02 13.36
C TYR A 89 -14.09 11.07 14.36
N PRO A 90 -14.53 11.04 15.62
CA PRO A 90 -13.95 11.89 16.65
C PRO A 90 -12.51 11.45 16.95
N ILE A 91 -11.63 12.42 17.23
CA ILE A 91 -10.29 12.12 17.76
C ILE A 91 -10.42 11.82 19.25
N SER A 92 -9.87 10.68 19.69
CA SER A 92 -9.85 10.24 21.09
C SER A 92 -8.52 10.55 21.78
#